data_AF-A0AAD3Y7U4-F1
#
_entry.id   AF-A0AAD3Y7U4-F1
#
_cell.length_a   1.000
_cell.length_b   1.000
_cell.length_c   1.000
_cell.angle_alpha   90.00
_cell.angle_beta   90.00
_cell.angle_gamma   90.00
#
_symmetry.space_group_name_H-M   'P 1'
#
loop_
_entity.id
_entity.type
_entity.pdbx_description
1 polymer ?
#
loop_
_entity_poly.entity_id
_entity_poly.type
_entity_poly.pdbx_seq_one_letter_code
_entity_poly.pdbx_strand_id
1 'polypeptide(L)'
;MEETTQFSAPGSRHLNFKKSFKLAVRSLLTACLKEDFCKAFPQFTPMEHERLYGLFIQVIMSLHENIEDEFESLCRETQVGHTLDTVEQLVEGQNLDPLFSDKTNVGQVKHDLSASKKNEILFMESLLDKTKSQSDHARSRIELLSKKMQDNPCTAEKLRMG
;
A
#
# COMPACT_ATOMS: atom_id res chain seq x y z
N MET A 1 -5.29 3.18 22.61
CA MET A 1 -5.41 1.90 21.89
C MET A 1 -4.09 1.70 21.19
N GLU A 2 -3.20 0.91 21.79
CA GLU A 2 -1.96 0.50 21.17
C GLU A 2 -2.30 -0.61 20.18
N GLU A 3 -2.21 -0.34 18.88
CA GLU A 3 -2.11 -1.38 17.87
C GLU A 3 -0.75 -2.04 18.06
N THR A 4 -0.74 -3.20 18.70
CA THR A 4 0.39 -4.13 18.63
C THR A 4 0.44 -4.68 17.21
N THR A 5 1.20 -4.01 16.34
CA THR A 5 1.57 -4.53 15.02
C THR A 5 2.40 -5.79 15.23
N GLN A 6 1.72 -6.93 15.23
CA GLN A 6 2.35 -8.24 15.39
C GLN A 6 3.12 -8.53 14.11
N PHE A 7 4.41 -8.20 14.09
CA PHE A 7 5.32 -8.65 13.04
C PHE A 7 5.33 -10.18 13.04
N SER A 8 4.73 -10.77 12.02
CA SER A 8 4.89 -12.19 11.74
C SER A 8 6.31 -12.44 11.26
N ALA A 9 6.93 -13.52 11.72
CA ALA A 9 8.25 -13.92 11.23
C ALA A 9 8.16 -14.37 9.75
N PRO A 10 9.20 -14.16 8.93
CA PRO A 10 9.20 -14.56 7.53
C PRO A 10 8.83 -16.04 7.34
N GLY A 11 7.92 -16.34 6.42
CA GLY A 11 7.42 -17.69 6.15
C GLY A 11 6.32 -18.15 7.11
N SER A 12 5.83 -17.27 7.99
CA SER A 12 4.75 -17.60 8.93
C SER A 12 3.45 -17.94 8.21
N ARG A 13 3.15 -17.28 7.08
CA ARG A 13 1.86 -17.45 6.37
C ARG A 13 1.76 -18.83 5.76
N HIS A 14 2.79 -19.26 5.05
CA HIS A 14 2.86 -20.60 4.47
C HIS A 14 2.86 -21.69 5.56
N LEU A 15 3.63 -21.49 6.64
CA LEU A 15 3.64 -22.42 7.77
C LEU A 15 2.25 -22.55 8.44
N ASN A 16 1.59 -21.42 8.68
CA ASN A 16 0.25 -21.38 9.28
C ASN A 16 -0.80 -22.03 8.38
N PHE A 17 -0.71 -21.81 7.06
CA PHE A 17 -1.56 -22.47 6.08
C PHE A 17 -1.44 -24.01 6.17
N LYS A 18 -0.21 -24.54 6.09
CA LYS A 18 0.04 -25.99 6.22
C LYS A 18 -0.41 -26.55 7.57
N LYS A 19 -0.14 -25.82 8.65
CA LYS A 19 -0.55 -26.21 10.00
C LYS A 19 -2.07 -26.29 10.13
N SER A 20 -2.79 -25.32 9.57
CA SER A 20 -4.26 -25.27 9.61
C SER A 20 -4.87 -26.46 8.87
N PHE A 21 -4.33 -26.79 7.70
CA PHE A 21 -4.76 -27.97 6.95
C PHE A 21 -4.56 -29.27 7.74
N LYS A 22 -3.35 -29.50 8.28
CA LYS A 22 -3.05 -30.70 9.08
C LYS A 22 -3.96 -30.84 10.30
N LEU A 23 -4.27 -29.72 10.96
CA LEU A 23 -5.21 -29.72 12.08
C LEU A 23 -6.63 -30.11 11.65
N ALA A 24 -7.10 -29.62 10.51
CA ALA A 24 -8.42 -29.95 9.99
C ALA A 24 -8.50 -31.44 9.61
N VAL A 25 -7.50 -31.97 8.90
CA VAL A 25 -7.50 -33.35 8.41
C VAL A 25 -7.37 -34.39 9.52
N ARG A 26 -6.66 -34.03 10.61
CA ARG A 26 -6.51 -34.90 11.80
C ARG A 26 -7.84 -35.32 12.41
N SER A 27 -8.89 -34.53 12.23
CA SER A 27 -10.24 -34.87 12.71
C SER A 27 -10.76 -36.21 12.16
N LEU A 28 -10.33 -36.62 10.96
CA LEU A 28 -10.68 -37.92 10.37
C LEU A 28 -10.25 -39.10 11.24
N LEU A 29 -9.08 -39.00 11.87
CA LEU A 29 -8.53 -40.05 12.74
C LEU A 29 -9.32 -40.24 14.04
N THR A 30 -10.15 -39.24 14.40
CA THR A 30 -10.94 -39.23 15.63
C THR A 30 -12.45 -39.20 15.39
N ALA A 31 -12.89 -39.28 14.13
CA ALA A 31 -14.28 -39.05 13.75
C ALA A 31 -15.25 -40.18 14.17
N CYS A 32 -14.74 -41.37 14.46
CA CYS A 32 -15.55 -42.54 14.75
C CYS A 32 -15.05 -43.27 16.00
N LEU A 33 -15.90 -43.33 17.02
CA LEU A 33 -15.65 -44.15 18.20
C LEU A 33 -16.00 -45.61 17.92
N LYS A 34 -15.23 -46.53 18.48
CA LYS A 34 -15.46 -47.97 18.35
C LYS A 34 -16.87 -48.39 18.77
N GLU A 35 -17.40 -47.77 19.83
CA GLU A 35 -18.76 -48.06 20.30
C GLU A 35 -19.83 -47.72 19.26
N ASP A 36 -19.72 -46.55 18.63
CA ASP A 36 -20.67 -46.11 17.61
C ASP A 36 -20.52 -46.93 16.32
N PHE A 37 -19.30 -47.36 16.03
CA PHE A 37 -19.03 -48.33 14.97
C PHE A 37 -19.76 -49.66 15.21
N CYS A 38 -19.61 -50.26 16.41
CA CYS A 38 -20.27 -51.53 16.74
C CYS A 38 -21.81 -51.39 16.71
N LYS A 39 -22.36 -50.25 17.17
CA LYS A 39 -23.81 -49.96 17.09
C LYS A 39 -24.32 -49.91 15.66
N ALA A 40 -23.49 -49.49 14.69
CA ALA A 40 -23.86 -49.46 13.28
C ALA A 40 -23.98 -50.88 12.67
N PHE A 41 -23.37 -51.89 13.28
CA PHE A 41 -23.36 -53.28 12.82
C PHE A 41 -23.87 -54.24 13.91
N PRO A 42 -25.14 -54.13 14.35
CA PRO A 42 -25.63 -54.86 15.53
C PRO A 42 -25.71 -56.39 15.34
N GLN A 43 -25.70 -56.86 14.09
CA GLN A 43 -25.81 -58.29 13.75
C GLN A 43 -24.48 -59.04 13.84
N PHE A 44 -23.37 -58.34 14.06
CA PHE A 44 -22.04 -58.90 14.02
C PHE A 44 -21.63 -59.39 15.40
N THR A 45 -20.89 -60.48 15.44
CA THR A 45 -20.27 -60.99 16.66
C THR A 45 -19.12 -60.08 17.12
N PRO A 46 -18.70 -60.15 18.39
CA PRO A 46 -17.56 -59.37 18.87
C PRO A 46 -16.28 -59.58 18.06
N MET A 47 -16.02 -60.81 17.58
CA MET A 47 -14.86 -61.11 16.74
C MET A 47 -14.94 -60.44 15.36
N GLU A 48 -16.12 -60.42 14.75
CA GLU A 48 -16.34 -59.75 13.47
C GLU A 48 -16.24 -58.22 13.63
N HIS A 49 -16.70 -57.67 14.74
CA HIS A 49 -16.50 -56.24 15.07
C HIS A 49 -15.02 -55.88 15.17
N GLU A 50 -14.20 -56.66 15.88
CA GLU A 50 -12.76 -56.39 15.98
C GLU A 50 -12.10 -56.39 14.59
N ARG A 51 -12.43 -57.39 13.76
CA ARG A 51 -11.85 -57.50 12.42
C ARG A 51 -12.29 -56.35 11.52
N LEU A 52 -13.59 -56.02 11.53
CA LEU A 52 -14.14 -54.96 10.69
C LEU A 52 -13.67 -53.57 11.14
N TYR A 53 -13.58 -53.34 12.45
CA TYR A 53 -13.04 -52.10 13.00
C TYR A 53 -11.55 -51.93 12.68
N GLY A 54 -10.78 -53.03 12.70
CA GLY A 54 -9.39 -53.04 12.24
C GLY A 54 -9.26 -52.63 10.77
N LEU A 55 -10.12 -53.14 9.89
CA LEU A 55 -10.17 -52.71 8.48
C LEU A 55 -10.58 -51.25 8.33
N PHE A 56 -11.56 -50.80 9.12
CA PHE A 56 -11.99 -49.40 9.14
C PHE A 56 -10.84 -48.46 9.50
N ILE A 57 -10.07 -48.76 10.55
CA ILE A 57 -8.88 -47.98 10.92
C ILE A 57 -7.89 -47.92 9.76
N GLN A 58 -7.61 -49.06 9.10
CA GLN A 58 -6.69 -49.08 7.96
C GLN A 58 -7.15 -48.17 6.82
N VAL A 59 -8.45 -48.18 6.50
CA VAL A 59 -9.02 -47.29 5.48
C VAL A 59 -8.89 -45.83 5.89
N ILE A 60 -9.21 -45.49 7.14
CA ILE A 60 -9.12 -44.11 7.65
C ILE A 60 -7.67 -43.61 7.65
N MET A 61 -6.71 -44.45 8.05
CA MET A 61 -5.28 -44.12 8.01
C MET A 61 -4.79 -43.90 6.58
N SER A 62 -5.10 -44.81 5.65
CA SER A 62 -4.71 -44.66 4.24
C SER A 62 -5.37 -43.43 3.60
N LEU A 63 -6.63 -43.15 3.92
CA LEU A 63 -7.31 -41.94 3.44
C LEU A 63 -6.63 -40.67 3.97
N HIS A 64 -6.28 -40.63 5.26
CA HIS A 64 -5.59 -39.49 5.86
C HIS A 64 -4.24 -39.24 5.19
N GLU A 65 -3.41 -40.29 5.02
CA GLU A 65 -2.11 -40.20 4.35
C GLU A 65 -2.26 -39.72 2.90
N ASN A 66 -3.18 -40.32 2.13
CA ASN A 66 -3.43 -39.93 0.74
C ASN A 66 -3.85 -38.46 0.61
N ILE A 67 -4.71 -37.97 1.52
CA ILE A 67 -5.13 -36.57 1.51
C ILE A 67 -3.96 -35.64 1.82
N GLU A 68 -3.09 -35.99 2.77
CA GLU A 68 -1.89 -35.20 3.08
C GLU A 68 -0.92 -35.15 1.89
N ASP A 69 -0.69 -36.29 1.23
CA ASP A 69 0.21 -36.39 0.07
C ASP A 69 -0.32 -35.60 -1.13
N GLU A 70 -1.60 -35.73 -1.46
CA GLU A 70 -2.26 -34.95 -2.52
C GLU A 70 -2.24 -33.45 -2.22
N PHE A 71 -2.51 -33.05 -0.97
CA PHE A 71 -2.42 -31.65 -0.58
C PHE A 71 -1.01 -31.08 -0.75
N GLU A 72 0.03 -31.82 -0.32
CA GLU A 72 1.41 -31.39 -0.50
C GLU A 72 1.80 -31.35 -1.99
N SER A 73 1.28 -32.27 -2.81
CA SER A 73 1.44 -32.25 -4.26
C SER A 73 0.82 -30.99 -4.88
N LEU A 74 -0.44 -30.69 -4.56
CA LEU A 74 -1.16 -29.50 -5.01
C LEU A 74 -0.47 -28.21 -4.55
N CYS A 75 0.07 -28.18 -3.33
CA CYS A 75 0.81 -27.02 -2.84
C CYS A 75 2.07 -26.74 -3.67
N ARG A 76 2.78 -27.78 -4.11
CA ARG A 76 3.94 -27.66 -4.99
C ARG A 76 3.53 -27.24 -6.40
N GLU A 77 2.49 -27.86 -6.95
CA GLU A 77 1.98 -27.57 -8.30
C GLU A 77 1.49 -26.13 -8.42
N THR A 78 0.68 -25.69 -7.48
CA THR A 78 0.10 -24.33 -7.48
C THR A 78 1.08 -23.26 -7.01
N GLN A 79 2.24 -23.65 -6.49
CA GLN A 79 3.24 -22.77 -5.89
C GLN A 79 2.67 -21.86 -4.79
N VAL A 80 1.61 -22.30 -4.09
CA VAL A 80 0.91 -21.49 -3.07
C VAL A 80 1.85 -21.00 -1.97
N GLY A 81 2.85 -21.81 -1.60
CA GLY A 81 3.87 -21.40 -0.63
C GLY A 81 4.65 -20.17 -1.09
N HIS A 82 5.17 -20.19 -2.32
CA HIS A 82 5.89 -19.06 -2.91
C HIS A 82 5.00 -17.82 -3.02
N THR A 83 3.73 -17.98 -3.42
CA THR A 83 2.78 -16.88 -3.48
C THR A 83 2.54 -16.26 -2.10
N LEU A 84 2.34 -17.08 -1.06
CA LEU A 84 2.14 -16.61 0.31
C LEU A 84 3.39 -15.91 0.86
N ASP A 85 4.58 -16.44 0.57
CA ASP A 85 5.85 -15.82 0.95
C ASP A 85 6.05 -14.48 0.24
N THR A 86 5.68 -14.38 -1.06
CA THR A 86 5.71 -13.13 -1.82
C THR A 86 4.75 -12.09 -1.23
N VAL A 87 3.53 -12.51 -0.87
CA VAL A 87 2.55 -11.62 -0.23
C VAL A 87 3.08 -11.13 1.13
N GLU A 88 3.71 -12.00 1.92
CA GLU A 88 4.34 -11.62 3.19
C GLU A 88 5.43 -10.56 2.98
N GLN A 89 6.34 -10.78 2.02
CA GLN A 89 7.38 -9.82 1.66
C GLN A 89 6.83 -8.48 1.17
N LEU A 90 5.77 -8.48 0.36
CA LEU A 90 5.13 -7.25 -0.12
C LEU A 90 4.49 -6.46 1.01
N VAL A 91 3.82 -7.15 1.95
CA VAL A 91 3.21 -6.51 3.13
C VAL A 91 4.29 -5.93 4.04
N GLU A 92 5.37 -6.67 4.30
CA GLU A 92 6.52 -6.17 5.04
C GLU A 92 7.14 -4.94 4.35
N GLY A 93 7.35 -5.01 3.03
CA GLY A 93 7.88 -3.91 2.23
C GLY A 93 7.00 -2.65 2.29
N GLN A 94 5.67 -2.80 2.18
CA GLN A 94 4.73 -1.69 2.31
C GLN A 94 4.76 -1.07 3.71
N ASN A 95 4.86 -1.88 4.77
CA ASN A 95 4.95 -1.38 6.13
C ASN A 95 6.24 -0.60 6.40
N LEU A 96 7.31 -0.89 5.66
CA LEU A 96 8.58 -0.17 5.74
C LEU A 96 8.63 1.10 4.89
N ASP A 97 7.75 1.24 3.88
CA ASP A 97 7.70 2.42 3.03
C ASP A 97 7.04 3.60 3.76
N PRO A 98 7.81 4.64 4.15
CA PRO A 98 7.29 5.79 4.87
C PRO A 98 6.30 6.63 4.06
N LEU A 99 6.22 6.43 2.73
CA LEU A 99 5.29 7.14 1.84
C LEU A 99 3.95 6.40 1.67
N PHE A 100 3.90 5.12 2.04
CA PHE A 100 2.70 4.27 1.91
C PHE A 100 1.79 4.33 3.14
N SER A 101 2.26 4.92 4.24
CA SER A 101 1.43 5.17 5.42
C SER A 101 0.46 6.33 5.16
N ASP A 102 -0.82 6.16 5.47
CA ASP A 102 -1.80 7.26 5.55
C ASP A 102 -1.37 8.38 6.53
N LYS A 103 -0.30 8.17 7.30
CA LYS A 103 0.29 9.16 8.23
C LYS A 103 1.24 10.16 7.56
N THR A 104 1.64 9.97 6.31
CA THR A 104 2.63 10.86 5.69
C THR A 104 1.95 12.17 5.28
N ASN A 105 2.36 13.29 5.88
CA ASN A 105 1.79 14.62 5.69
C ASN A 105 1.98 15.20 4.26
N VAL A 106 2.31 14.37 3.28
CA VAL A 106 2.64 14.76 1.89
C VAL A 106 1.51 15.60 1.29
N GLY A 107 0.25 15.25 1.59
CA GLY A 107 -0.91 16.05 1.19
C GLY A 107 -0.90 17.46 1.78
N GLN A 108 -0.56 17.60 3.07
CA GLN A 108 -0.45 18.89 3.75
C GLN A 108 0.72 19.71 3.20
N VAL A 109 1.89 19.09 3.02
CA VAL A 109 3.08 19.75 2.44
C VAL A 109 2.78 20.25 1.03
N LYS A 110 2.10 19.46 0.21
CA LYS A 110 1.67 19.87 -1.13
C LYS A 110 0.72 21.07 -1.08
N HIS A 111 -0.23 21.07 -0.15
CA HIS A 111 -1.17 22.18 0.01
C HIS A 111 -0.46 23.46 0.46
N ASP A 112 0.39 23.37 1.49
CA ASP A 112 1.14 24.51 2.04
C ASP A 112 2.10 25.10 1.01
N LEU A 113 2.80 24.25 0.25
CA LEU A 113 3.67 24.68 -0.84
C LEU A 113 2.87 25.37 -1.95
N SER A 114 1.69 24.85 -2.31
CA SER A 114 0.81 25.44 -3.31
C SER A 114 0.28 26.81 -2.87
N ALA A 115 -0.14 26.94 -1.60
CA ALA A 115 -0.60 28.21 -1.03
C ALA A 115 0.53 29.24 -1.00
N SER A 116 1.74 28.84 -0.57
CA SER A 116 2.92 29.70 -0.55
C SER A 116 3.29 30.20 -1.96
N LYS A 117 3.34 29.29 -2.95
CA LYS A 117 3.60 29.64 -4.35
C LYS A 117 2.56 30.61 -4.93
N LYS A 118 1.28 30.42 -4.61
CA LYS A 118 0.21 31.32 -5.06
C LYS A 118 0.37 32.72 -4.49
N ASN A 119 0.73 32.84 -3.21
CA ASN A 119 0.98 34.13 -2.57
C ASN A 119 2.21 34.83 -3.16
N GLU A 120 3.26 34.07 -3.46
CA GLU A 120 4.47 34.58 -4.13
C GLU A 120 4.15 35.16 -5.52
N ILE A 121 3.32 34.47 -6.31
CA ILE A 121 2.87 34.95 -7.62
C ILE A 121 2.10 36.27 -7.48
N LEU A 122 1.12 36.35 -6.57
CA LEU A 122 0.34 37.57 -6.34
C LEU A 122 1.21 38.75 -5.92
N PHE A 123 2.22 38.50 -5.08
CA PHE A 123 3.18 39.52 -4.68
C PHE A 123 3.99 40.03 -5.88
N MET A 124 4.51 39.13 -6.71
CA MET A 124 5.26 39.51 -7.91
C MET A 124 4.41 40.30 -8.90
N GLU A 125 3.15 39.91 -9.12
CA GLU A 125 2.21 40.65 -9.97
C GLU A 125 2.04 42.10 -9.48
N SER A 126 1.86 42.30 -8.17
CA SER A 126 1.72 43.63 -7.59
C SER A 126 2.97 44.52 -7.76
N LEU A 127 4.17 43.92 -7.67
CA LEU A 127 5.43 44.63 -7.91
C LEU A 127 5.56 45.03 -9.38
N LEU A 128 5.10 44.17 -10.28
CA LEU A 128 5.16 44.39 -11.72
C LEU A 128 4.23 45.53 -12.14
N ASP A 129 3.01 45.57 -11.60
CA ASP A 129 2.05 46.65 -11.81
C ASP A 129 2.57 48.00 -11.31
N LYS A 130 3.19 48.01 -10.13
CA LYS A 130 3.80 49.23 -9.56
C LYS A 130 4.95 49.74 -10.42
N THR A 131 5.83 48.84 -10.85
CA THR A 131 6.98 49.19 -11.70
C THR A 131 6.54 49.68 -13.07
N LYS A 132 5.50 49.05 -13.65
CA LYS A 132 4.90 49.48 -14.91
C LYS A 132 4.32 50.89 -14.80
N SER A 133 3.55 51.16 -13.75
CA SER A 133 2.98 52.49 -13.49
C SER A 133 4.06 53.57 -13.35
N GLN A 134 5.17 53.26 -12.68
CA GLN A 134 6.32 54.17 -12.57
C GLN A 134 7.01 54.40 -13.93
N SER A 135 7.18 53.34 -14.73
CA SER A 135 7.75 53.43 -16.07
C SER A 135 6.89 54.28 -17.00
N ASP A 136 5.57 54.08 -16.98
CA ASP A 136 4.63 54.85 -17.79
C ASP A 136 4.62 56.32 -17.36
N HIS A 137 4.66 56.61 -16.04
CA HIS A 137 4.79 57.97 -15.55
C HIS A 137 6.10 58.64 -16.01
N ALA A 138 7.23 57.92 -15.93
CA ALA A 138 8.52 58.42 -16.39
C ALA A 138 8.51 58.69 -17.90
N ARG A 139 7.90 57.80 -18.69
CA ARG A 139 7.74 57.96 -20.15
C ARG A 139 6.92 59.21 -20.48
N SER A 140 5.78 59.41 -19.83
CA SER A 140 4.96 60.62 -20.03
C SER A 140 5.70 61.91 -19.65
N ARG A 141 6.52 61.89 -18.58
CA ARG A 141 7.36 63.04 -18.22
C ARG A 141 8.43 63.34 -19.27
N ILE A 142 9.08 62.31 -19.81
CA ILE A 142 10.07 62.46 -20.88
C ILE A 142 9.42 63.07 -22.11
N GLU A 143 8.26 62.54 -22.56
CA GLU A 143 7.54 63.07 -23.72
C GLU A 143 7.13 64.55 -23.55
N LEU A 144 6.65 64.93 -22.36
CA LEU A 144 6.28 66.33 -22.06
C LEU A 144 7.51 67.26 -22.16
N LEU A 145 8.65 66.84 -21.61
CA LEU A 145 9.89 67.60 -21.66
C LEU A 145 10.43 67.71 -23.09
N SER A 146 10.41 66.61 -23.85
CA SER A 146 10.81 66.60 -25.25
C SER A 146 9.95 67.53 -26.10
N LYS A 147 8.62 67.53 -25.90
CA LYS A 147 7.71 68.44 -26.61
C LYS A 147 7.96 69.90 -26.26
N LYS A 148 8.18 70.22 -24.97
CA LYS A 148 8.54 71.57 -24.52
C LYS A 148 9.86 72.07 -25.11
N MET A 149 10.82 71.18 -25.34
CA MET A 149 12.08 71.51 -26.02
C MET A 149 11.89 71.75 -27.53
N GLN A 150 10.94 71.05 -28.17
CA GLN A 150 10.60 71.23 -29.58
C GLN A 150 9.80 72.52 -29.83
N ASP A 151 8.90 72.88 -28.90
CA ASP A 151 8.06 74.08 -28.99
C ASP A 151 8.80 75.38 -28.60
N ASN A 152 10.01 75.29 -28.04
CA ASN A 152 10.83 76.46 -27.67
C ASN A 152 12.32 76.27 -28.01
N PRO A 153 12.72 76.47 -29.28
CA PRO A 153 14.10 76.23 -29.74
C PRO A 153 15.13 77.21 -29.15
N CYS A 154 14.69 78.34 -28.57
CA CYS A 154 15.56 79.46 -28.20
C CYS A 154 16.33 79.25 -26.87
N THR A 155 16.32 78.05 -26.30
CA THR A 155 17.10 77.70 -25.10
C THR A 155 18.17 76.64 -25.34
N ALA A 156 18.31 76.11 -26.57
CA ALA A 156 19.33 75.10 -26.88
C ALA A 156 20.74 75.69 -27.06
N GLU A 157 20.89 76.99 -27.34
CA GLU A 157 22.22 77.60 -27.55
C GLU A 157 22.85 78.23 -26.30
N LYS A 158 22.10 78.44 -25.21
CA LYS A 158 22.62 79.15 -24.01
C LYS A 158 23.36 78.27 -22.99
N LEU A 159 23.48 76.97 -23.24
CA LEU A 159 24.27 76.04 -22.40
C LEU A 159 25.56 75.55 -23.06
N ARG A 160 25.92 76.08 -24.25
CA ARG A 160 27.18 75.71 -24.94
C ARG A 160 28.29 76.75 -24.79
N MET A 161 28.03 77.91 -24.19
CA MET A 161 29.00 78.99 -24.02
C MET A 161 28.84 79.68 -22.65
N GLY A 162 29.26 78.98 -21.59
CA GLY A 162 29.36 79.51 -20.23
C GLY A 162 30.22 78.61 -19.37
#